data_AF-A0A7V3ZZF4-F1
#
_entry.id   AF-A0A7V3ZZF4-F1
#
_cell.length_a   1.000
_cell.length_b   1.000
_cell.length_c   1.000
_cell.angle_alpha   90.00
_cell.angle_beta   90.00
_cell.angle_gamma   90.00
#
_symmetry.space_group_name_H-M   'P 1'
#
loop_
_entity.id
_entity.type
_entity.pdbx_description
1 polymer ?
#
loop_
_entity_poly.entity_id
_entity_poly.type
_entity_poly.pdbx_seq_one_letter_code
_entity_poly.pdbx_strand_id
1 'polypeptide(L)'
;MEQKKKWIGTRWELKALKGSKMKFKETFKKFFKSKVAKILLIAIFTGVFLSVYSLIAIVFADRIILEKYVGSRKTTEVPYLSGLKVEECVSLLNEKGLKWNVVGSGKYVWKTEPPAGMLVKEGRIIHLYLTDNPRGGTP
;
A
#
# COMPACT_ATOMS: atom_id res chain seq x y z
N MET A 1 -5.73 13.37 -69.23
CA MET A 1 -4.28 13.52 -68.92
C MET A 1 -3.96 13.54 -67.41
N GLU A 2 -4.96 13.55 -66.53
CA GLU A 2 -4.83 13.83 -65.10
C GLU A 2 -4.38 12.62 -64.25
N GLN A 3 -4.88 11.42 -64.59
CA GLN A 3 -4.51 10.16 -63.93
C GLN A 3 -3.02 9.81 -64.10
N LYS A 4 -2.43 10.13 -65.25
CA LYS A 4 -1.00 9.85 -65.54
C LYS A 4 -0.07 10.70 -64.67
N LYS A 5 -0.46 11.96 -64.35
CA LYS A 5 0.32 12.86 -63.47
C LYS A 5 0.28 12.39 -62.00
N LYS A 6 -0.88 11.93 -61.51
CA LYS A 6 -1.05 11.41 -60.13
C LYS A 6 -0.24 10.12 -59.87
N TRP A 7 -0.13 9.26 -60.87
CA TRP A 7 0.62 8.00 -60.78
C TRP A 7 2.15 8.19 -60.86
N ILE A 8 2.60 9.20 -61.62
CA ILE A 8 4.01 9.61 -61.63
C ILE A 8 4.35 10.22 -60.26
N GLY A 9 3.49 11.12 -59.76
CA GLY A 9 3.34 11.61 -58.38
C GLY A 9 3.88 10.67 -57.29
N THR A 10 3.08 9.65 -57.04
CA THR A 10 3.32 8.65 -56.01
C THR A 10 4.59 7.82 -56.25
N ARG A 11 5.04 7.66 -57.51
CA ARG A 11 6.22 6.86 -57.82
C ARG A 11 7.54 7.55 -57.43
N TRP A 12 7.64 8.88 -57.54
CA TRP A 12 8.83 9.61 -57.08
C TRP A 12 8.86 9.75 -55.57
N GLU A 13 7.72 9.96 -54.92
CA GLU A 13 7.61 9.98 -53.45
C GLU A 13 8.01 8.62 -52.85
N LEU A 14 7.51 7.52 -53.40
CA LEU A 14 7.88 6.17 -52.95
C LEU A 14 9.38 5.88 -53.16
N LYS A 15 9.99 6.34 -54.25
CA LYS A 15 11.45 6.23 -54.46
C LYS A 15 12.24 7.07 -53.46
N ALA A 16 11.81 8.31 -53.18
CA ALA A 16 12.45 9.20 -52.23
C ALA A 16 12.37 8.64 -50.80
N LEU A 17 11.20 8.15 -50.39
CA LEU A 17 10.99 7.48 -49.10
C LEU A 17 11.83 6.21 -48.98
N LYS A 18 11.93 5.40 -50.05
CA LYS A 18 12.73 4.17 -50.05
C LYS A 18 14.24 4.48 -49.95
N GLY A 19 14.71 5.53 -50.64
CA GLY A 19 16.08 6.03 -50.54
C GLY A 19 16.42 6.59 -49.15
N SER A 20 15.50 7.36 -48.55
CA SER A 20 15.65 7.88 -47.18
C SER A 20 15.71 6.75 -46.15
N LYS A 21 14.81 5.76 -46.23
CA LYS A 21 14.85 4.56 -45.37
C LYS A 21 16.13 3.74 -45.53
N MET A 22 16.68 3.65 -46.74
CA MET A 22 17.96 2.97 -47.00
C MET A 22 19.15 3.72 -46.38
N LYS A 23 19.26 5.03 -46.62
CA LYS A 23 20.29 5.87 -45.99
C LYS A 23 20.21 5.82 -44.47
N PHE A 24 19.00 5.89 -43.91
CA PHE A 24 18.78 5.80 -42.47
C PHE A 24 19.26 4.45 -41.92
N LYS A 25 18.90 3.33 -42.55
CA LYS A 25 19.35 1.99 -42.14
C LYS A 25 20.87 1.85 -42.15
N GLU A 26 21.56 2.40 -43.15
CA GLU A 26 23.03 2.35 -43.21
C GLU A 26 23.69 3.18 -42.11
N THR A 27 23.17 4.38 -41.85
CA THR A 27 23.65 5.25 -40.76
C THR A 27 23.43 4.59 -39.40
N PHE A 28 22.26 3.99 -39.19
CA PHE A 28 21.93 3.26 -37.96
C PHE A 28 22.82 2.02 -37.78
N LYS A 29 23.09 1.28 -38.87
CA LYS A 29 23.96 0.10 -38.85
C LYS A 29 25.41 0.46 -38.52
N LYS A 30 25.93 1.58 -39.06
CA LYS A 30 27.27 2.09 -38.71
C LYS A 30 27.32 2.57 -37.26
N PHE A 31 26.26 3.22 -36.79
CA PHE A 31 26.14 3.68 -35.41
C PHE A 31 26.20 2.51 -34.41
N PHE A 32 25.34 1.49 -34.56
CA PHE A 32 25.29 0.31 -33.68
C PHE A 32 26.55 -0.58 -33.73
N LYS A 33 27.37 -0.46 -34.78
CA LYS A 33 28.63 -1.24 -34.91
C LYS A 33 29.77 -0.65 -34.07
N SER A 34 29.68 0.63 -33.70
CA SER A 34 30.70 1.29 -32.89
C SER A 34 30.74 0.77 -31.45
N LYS A 35 31.92 0.74 -30.84
CA LYS A 35 32.08 0.36 -29.42
C LYS A 35 31.31 1.31 -28.50
N VAL A 36 31.27 2.61 -28.85
CA VAL A 36 30.60 3.67 -28.07
C VAL A 36 29.08 3.51 -28.08
N ALA A 37 28.47 3.23 -29.23
CA ALA A 37 27.01 3.02 -29.28
C ALA A 37 26.55 1.80 -28.50
N LYS A 38 27.34 0.72 -28.47
CA LYS A 38 27.04 -0.46 -27.65
C LYS A 38 27.05 -0.14 -26.16
N ILE A 39 28.03 0.65 -25.69
CA ILE A 39 28.09 1.10 -24.30
C ILE A 39 26.89 1.98 -23.96
N LEU A 40 26.54 2.92 -24.83
CA LEU A 40 25.35 3.79 -24.66
C LEU A 40 24.05 2.97 -24.59
N LEU A 41 23.90 1.97 -25.46
CA LEU A 41 22.73 1.08 -25.43
C LEU A 41 22.68 0.28 -24.14
N ILE A 42 23.80 -0.31 -23.71
CA ILE A 42 23.85 -1.04 -22.44
C ILE A 42 23.49 -0.10 -21.29
N ALA A 43 24.03 1.11 -21.24
CA ALA A 43 23.72 2.10 -20.20
C ALA A 43 22.23 2.47 -20.17
N ILE A 44 21.61 2.68 -21.33
CA ILE A 44 20.17 2.96 -21.45
C ILE A 44 19.36 1.73 -20.99
N PHE A 45 19.73 0.52 -21.44
CA PHE A 45 19.05 -0.70 -21.03
C PHE A 45 19.20 -0.95 -19.53
N THR A 46 20.38 -0.76 -18.94
CA THR A 46 20.58 -0.89 -17.50
C THR A 46 19.78 0.14 -16.72
N GLY A 47 19.70 1.38 -17.21
CA GLY A 47 18.89 2.43 -16.59
C GLY A 47 17.39 2.11 -16.63
N VAL A 48 16.89 1.64 -17.77
CA VAL A 48 15.49 1.18 -17.91
C VAL A 48 15.23 -0.05 -17.06
N PHE A 49 16.18 -0.98 -16.97
CA PHE A 49 16.03 -2.17 -16.14
C PHE A 49 15.99 -1.81 -14.66
N LEU A 50 16.86 -0.91 -14.20
CA LEU A 50 16.86 -0.39 -12.82
C LEU A 50 15.57 0.35 -12.49
N SER A 51 15.03 1.15 -13.42
CA SER A 51 13.77 1.86 -13.18
C SER A 51 12.59 0.90 -13.08
N VAL A 52 12.53 -0.12 -13.94
CA VAL A 52 11.51 -1.18 -13.88
C VAL A 52 11.65 -1.99 -12.59
N TYR A 53 12.87 -2.34 -12.19
CA TYR A 53 13.13 -3.06 -10.94
C TYR A 53 12.71 -2.26 -9.71
N SER A 54 12.95 -0.94 -9.72
CA SER A 54 12.50 -0.03 -8.66
C SER A 54 10.97 0.01 -8.56
N LEU A 55 10.27 0.11 -9.70
CA LEU A 55 8.80 0.08 -9.72
C LEU A 55 8.25 -1.25 -9.19
N ILE A 56 8.86 -2.38 -9.58
CA ILE A 56 8.48 -3.71 -9.07
C ILE A 56 8.73 -3.79 -7.56
N ALA A 57 9.86 -3.28 -7.08
CA ALA A 57 10.21 -3.27 -5.66
C ALA A 57 9.21 -2.47 -4.81
N ILE A 58 8.71 -1.34 -5.31
CA ILE A 58 7.66 -0.56 -4.62
C ILE A 58 6.37 -1.36 -4.49
N VAL A 59 5.91 -1.98 -5.58
CA VAL A 59 4.69 -2.81 -5.54
C VAL A 59 4.85 -4.01 -4.60
N PHE A 60 6.03 -4.62 -4.60
CA PHE A 60 6.35 -5.76 -3.73
C PHE A 60 6.49 -5.34 -2.26
N ALA A 61 7.09 -4.18 -2.01
CA ALA A 61 7.16 -3.56 -0.70
C ALA A 61 5.74 -3.37 -0.13
N ASP A 62 4.81 -2.78 -0.87
CA ASP A 62 3.42 -2.64 -0.40
C ASP A 62 2.77 -4.01 -0.11
N ARG A 63 2.96 -5.00 -0.99
CA ARG A 63 2.36 -6.33 -0.83
C ARG A 63 2.89 -7.11 0.38
N ILE A 64 4.19 -7.02 0.68
CA ILE A 64 4.80 -7.79 1.79
C ILE A 64 4.82 -7.00 3.10
N ILE A 65 5.07 -5.69 3.03
CA ILE A 65 5.26 -4.85 4.21
C ILE A 65 3.92 -4.56 4.85
N LEU A 66 2.86 -4.25 4.10
CA LEU A 66 1.55 -3.95 4.70
C LEU A 66 0.99 -5.15 5.47
N GLU A 67 1.23 -6.38 5.01
CA GLU A 67 0.78 -7.59 5.71
C GLU A 67 1.48 -7.79 7.07
N LYS A 68 2.73 -7.33 7.20
CA LYS A 68 3.44 -7.33 8.50
C LYS A 68 3.13 -6.11 9.38
N TYR A 69 2.78 -4.97 8.79
CA TYR A 69 2.48 -3.74 9.53
C TYR A 69 1.02 -3.65 10.00
N VAL A 70 0.07 -4.20 9.24
CA VAL A 70 -1.31 -4.43 9.71
C VAL A 70 -1.30 -5.70 10.55
N GLY A 71 -0.66 -5.59 11.72
CA GLY A 71 -0.36 -6.71 12.59
C GLY A 71 -1.55 -7.66 12.75
N SER A 72 -1.27 -8.94 12.51
CA SER A 72 -2.04 -10.11 12.92
C SER A 72 -2.10 -10.17 14.44
N ARG A 73 -2.70 -9.14 15.05
CA ARG A 73 -2.97 -9.13 16.49
C ARG A 73 -4.08 -10.11 16.73
N LYS A 74 -3.79 -11.08 17.59
CA LYS A 74 -4.74 -12.11 17.99
C LYS A 74 -5.99 -11.42 18.50
N THR A 75 -7.14 -11.98 18.13
CA THR A 75 -8.44 -11.49 18.59
C THR A 75 -8.71 -12.06 19.97
N THR A 76 -9.03 -11.18 20.91
CA THR A 76 -9.33 -11.51 22.30
C THR A 76 -10.70 -10.97 22.65
N GLU A 77 -11.44 -11.71 23.48
CA GLU A 77 -12.76 -11.33 23.96
C GLU A 77 -12.66 -10.32 25.11
N VAL A 78 -13.47 -9.26 25.03
CA VAL A 78 -13.59 -8.26 26.10
C VAL A 78 -14.20 -8.90 27.35
N PRO A 79 -13.48 -8.91 28.50
CA PRO A 79 -13.99 -9.48 29.74
C PRO A 79 -15.17 -8.67 30.28
N TYR A 80 -15.99 -9.31 31.12
CA TYR A 80 -17.03 -8.62 31.85
C TYR A 80 -16.42 -7.82 33.01
N LEU A 81 -16.55 -6.49 32.96
CA LEU A 81 -15.91 -5.56 33.91
C LEU A 81 -16.91 -4.70 34.69
N SER A 82 -18.20 -4.75 34.34
CA SER A 82 -19.24 -3.97 35.01
C SER A 82 -19.41 -4.41 36.47
N GLY A 83 -19.44 -3.44 37.38
CA GLY A 83 -19.56 -3.63 38.82
C GLY A 83 -18.22 -3.83 39.55
N LEU A 84 -17.11 -4.03 38.82
CA LEU A 84 -15.78 -4.16 39.41
C LEU A 84 -15.17 -2.79 39.71
N LYS A 85 -14.19 -2.79 40.62
CA LYS A 85 -13.35 -1.61 40.88
C LYS A 85 -12.38 -1.37 39.73
N VAL A 86 -11.99 -0.11 39.54
CA VAL A 86 -11.09 0.29 38.45
C VAL A 86 -9.77 -0.50 38.51
N GLU A 87 -9.21 -0.69 39.70
CA GLU A 87 -7.93 -1.37 39.88
C GLU A 87 -8.00 -2.84 39.45
N GLU A 88 -9.09 -3.53 39.79
CA GLU A 88 -9.35 -4.92 39.39
C GLU A 88 -9.54 -5.03 37.87
N CYS A 89 -10.25 -4.07 37.27
CA CYS A 89 -10.45 -4.02 35.83
C CYS A 89 -9.15 -3.84 35.06
N VAL A 90 -8.27 -2.96 35.55
CA VAL A 90 -6.98 -2.67 34.93
C VAL A 90 -6.10 -3.92 34.89
N SER A 91 -6.06 -4.68 35.98
CA SER A 91 -5.32 -5.96 36.02
C SER A 91 -5.83 -6.95 34.98
N LEU A 92 -7.15 -7.16 34.91
CA LEU A 92 -7.77 -8.07 33.93
C LEU A 92 -7.55 -7.65 32.48
N LEU A 93 -7.60 -6.34 32.19
CA LEU A 93 -7.36 -5.81 30.86
C LEU A 93 -5.89 -5.97 30.44
N ASN A 94 -4.96 -5.74 31.36
CA ASN A 94 -3.53 -5.92 31.12
C ASN A 94 -3.18 -7.40 30.87
N GLU A 95 -3.75 -8.33 31.64
CA GLU A 95 -3.59 -9.78 31.41
C GLU A 95 -4.06 -10.21 30.02
N LYS A 96 -5.14 -9.59 29.53
CA LYS A 96 -5.67 -9.84 28.17
C LYS A 96 -4.98 -9.04 27.06
N GLY A 97 -3.92 -8.28 27.38
CA GLY A 97 -3.20 -7.47 26.41
C GLY A 97 -4.03 -6.33 25.81
N LEU A 98 -5.08 -5.89 26.52
CA LEU A 98 -5.96 -4.80 26.12
C LEU A 98 -5.49 -3.49 26.74
N LYS A 99 -5.61 -2.40 25.98
CA LYS A 99 -5.38 -1.06 26.51
C LYS A 99 -6.68 -0.55 27.11
N TRP A 100 -6.58 0.41 28.03
CA TRP A 100 -7.74 0.96 28.70
C TRP A 100 -7.65 2.48 28.78
N ASN A 101 -8.83 3.12 28.82
CA ASN A 101 -8.97 4.54 29.07
C ASN A 101 -10.14 4.77 30.00
N VAL A 102 -9.94 5.59 31.02
CA VAL A 102 -10.97 5.90 32.01
C VAL A 102 -11.74 7.14 31.57
N VAL A 103 -13.07 7.07 31.65
CA VAL A 103 -13.98 8.17 31.30
C VAL A 103 -14.87 8.47 32.50
N GLY A 104 -14.77 9.70 33.01
CA GLY A 104 -15.54 10.19 34.16
C GLY A 104 -14.83 9.99 35.49
N SER A 105 -15.58 10.21 36.58
CA SER A 105 -15.13 10.05 37.96
C SER A 105 -15.98 9.01 38.67
N GLY A 106 -15.34 8.09 39.39
CA GLY A 106 -16.05 7.07 40.16
C GLY A 106 -15.12 5.95 40.64
N LYS A 107 -15.65 5.03 41.43
CA LYS A 107 -14.90 3.86 41.93
C LYS A 107 -15.20 2.57 41.18
N TYR A 108 -16.36 2.49 40.53
CA TYR A 108 -16.86 1.29 39.87
C TYR A 108 -17.06 1.53 38.38
N VAL A 109 -16.84 0.49 37.57
CA VAL A 109 -17.15 0.52 36.13
C VAL A 109 -18.64 0.20 35.95
N TRP A 110 -19.41 1.07 35.31
CA TRP A 110 -20.80 0.74 34.97
C TRP A 110 -20.94 0.21 33.54
N LYS A 111 -20.15 0.76 32.61
CA LYS A 111 -20.21 0.41 31.19
C LYS A 111 -18.82 0.40 30.58
N THR A 112 -18.64 -0.48 29.60
CA THR A 112 -17.46 -0.51 28.74
C THR A 112 -17.83 -0.27 27.29
N GLU A 113 -16.95 0.40 26.55
CA GLU A 113 -17.01 0.46 25.10
C GLU A 113 -15.66 0.05 24.50
N PRO A 114 -15.59 -1.04 23.71
CA PRO A 114 -16.66 -1.98 23.33
C PRO A 114 -17.29 -2.77 24.51
N PRO A 115 -18.51 -3.32 24.32
CA PRO A 115 -19.20 -4.09 25.36
C PRO A 115 -18.51 -5.43 25.65
N ALA A 116 -18.75 -5.98 26.84
CA ALA A 116 -18.30 -7.31 27.23
C ALA A 116 -18.79 -8.39 26.24
N GLY A 117 -17.96 -9.42 26.02
CA GLY A 117 -18.24 -10.50 25.07
C GLY A 117 -17.92 -10.18 23.61
N MET A 118 -17.55 -8.95 23.28
CA MET A 118 -17.15 -8.59 21.92
C MET A 118 -15.71 -9.05 21.63
N LEU A 119 -15.47 -9.56 20.42
CA LEU A 119 -14.12 -9.88 19.94
C LEU A 119 -13.42 -8.60 19.46
N VAL A 120 -12.27 -8.30 20.05
CA VAL A 120 -11.44 -7.14 19.69
C VAL A 120 -10.02 -7.60 19.39
N LYS A 121 -9.30 -6.82 18.57
CA LYS A 121 -7.86 -7.05 18.37
C LYS A 121 -7.11 -6.70 19.66
N GLU A 122 -6.10 -7.48 20.01
CA GLU A 122 -5.16 -7.13 21.09
C GLU A 122 -4.62 -5.70 20.94
N GLY A 123 -4.39 -5.02 22.06
CA GLY A 123 -3.99 -3.62 22.10
C GLY A 123 -5.08 -2.62 21.71
N ARG A 124 -6.33 -3.04 21.52
CA ARG A 124 -7.49 -2.13 21.43
C ARG A 124 -7.69 -1.42 22.77
N ILE A 125 -8.05 -0.14 22.69
CA ILE A 125 -8.39 0.68 23.87
C ILE A 125 -9.86 0.42 24.23
N ILE A 126 -10.10 -0.03 25.46
CA ILE A 126 -11.40 -0.19 26.07
C ILE A 126 -11.70 1.06 26.91
N HIS A 127 -12.80 1.74 26.63
CA HIS A 127 -13.26 2.87 27.41
C HIS A 127 -14.06 2.37 28.61
N LEU A 128 -13.60 2.71 29.81
CA LEU A 128 -14.23 2.37 31.09
C LEU A 128 -14.98 3.59 31.60
N TYR A 129 -16.30 3.51 31.59
CA TYR A 129 -17.14 4.57 32.15
C TYR A 129 -17.37 4.32 33.63
N LEU A 130 -17.00 5.30 34.45
CA LEU A 130 -17.02 5.18 35.90
C LEU A 130 -18.29 5.73 36.54
N THR A 131 -18.62 5.19 37.71
CA THR A 131 -19.69 5.63 38.60
C THR A 131 -19.28 5.41 40.06
N ASP A 132 -19.86 6.19 40.97
CA ASP A 132 -19.74 5.94 42.40
C ASP A 132 -20.75 4.91 42.91
N ASN A 133 -21.74 4.53 42.09
CA ASN A 133 -22.76 3.55 42.45
C ASN A 133 -22.36 2.12 42.00
N PRO A 134 -22.07 1.18 42.93
CA PRO A 134 -21.67 -0.18 42.58
C PRO A 134 -22.75 -1.00 41.87
N ARG A 135 -24.02 -0.57 41.90
CA ARG A 135 -25.13 -1.31 41.29
C ARG A 135 -25.45 -0.91 39.84
N GLY A 136 -24.74 0.08 39.28
CA GLY A 136 -25.00 0.61 37.94
C GLY A 136 -26.36 1.31 37.86
N GLY A 137 -26.47 2.38 37.07
CA GLY A 137 -27.75 3.05 36.87
C GLY A 137 -28.79 2.09 36.30
N THR A 138 -29.78 1.70 37.11
CA THR A 138 -31.12 1.44 36.58
C THR A 138 -31.63 2.72 35.94
N PRO A 139 -32.23 2.67 34.74
CA PRO A 139 -32.92 3.83 34.17
C PRO A 139 -34.01 4.36 35.12
#